data_AF-A0A934D3U8-F1
#
_entry.id   AF-A0A934D3U8-F1
#
_cell.length_a   1.000
_cell.length_b   1.000
_cell.length_c   1.000
_cell.angle_alpha   90.00
_cell.angle_beta   90.00
_cell.angle_gamma   90.00
#
_symmetry.space_group_name_H-M   'P 1'
#
loop_
_entity.id
_entity.type
_entity.pdbx_description
1 polymer ?
#
loop_
_entity_poly.entity_id
_entity_poly.type
_entity_poly.pdbx_seq_one_letter_code
_entity_poly.pdbx_strand_id
1 'polypeptide(L)'
;MSAFASVSCARVRARLDRLLDRGLPELDEARDRGHLEACASCARELRVRRDWRRAFRTLELPSDDEFAWFTQGLPSRLARAEPPRPMRGSIVVWPRIGAAVALAAGALLTLALIDAWSGERPIEELFASAPRPRLSLEGLELPWLDGLRLGGGESE
;
A
#
# COMPACT_ATOMS: atom_id res chain seq x y z
N MET A 1 8.33 -12.44 23.61
CA MET A 1 9.61 -11.84 23.14
C MET A 1 9.42 -11.08 21.82
N SER A 2 8.46 -10.13 21.72
CA SER A 2 8.08 -9.52 20.42
C SER A 2 8.34 -8.01 20.27
N ALA A 3 8.58 -7.28 21.36
CA ALA A 3 8.77 -5.81 21.30
C ALA A 3 10.13 -5.39 20.70
N PHE A 4 11.19 -6.17 20.89
CA PHE A 4 12.51 -5.85 20.33
C PHE A 4 12.53 -6.01 18.79
N ALA A 5 11.81 -7.00 18.27
CA ALA A 5 11.65 -7.19 16.84
C ALA A 5 10.96 -5.98 16.21
N SER A 6 9.87 -5.47 16.80
CA SER A 6 9.13 -4.33 16.25
C SER A 6 9.94 -3.02 16.23
N VAL A 7 10.71 -2.73 17.28
CA VAL A 7 11.60 -1.56 17.34
C VAL A 7 12.72 -1.66 16.29
N SER A 8 13.33 -2.84 16.15
CA SER A 8 14.38 -3.07 15.16
C SER A 8 13.86 -2.96 13.72
N CYS A 9 12.65 -3.47 13.45
CA CYS A 9 11.98 -3.33 12.16
C CYS A 9 11.66 -1.87 11.85
N ALA A 10 11.10 -1.12 12.80
CA ALA A 10 10.76 0.29 12.60
C ALA A 10 12.01 1.12 12.22
N ARG A 11 13.12 0.89 12.93
CA ARG A 11 14.41 1.53 12.61
C ARG A 11 14.88 1.21 11.20
N VAL A 12 14.85 -0.06 10.79
CA VAL A 12 15.29 -0.47 9.44
C VAL A 12 14.37 0.11 8.36
N ARG A 13 13.05 0.03 8.55
CA ARG A 13 12.03 0.60 7.63
C ARG A 13 12.22 2.09 7.39
N ALA A 14 12.52 2.85 8.45
CA ALA A 14 12.79 4.28 8.37
C ALA A 14 14.07 4.63 7.58
N ARG A 15 14.96 3.65 7.34
CA ARG A 15 16.25 3.85 6.66
C ARG A 15 16.36 3.12 5.31
N LEU A 16 15.33 2.41 4.86
CA LEU A 16 15.37 1.66 3.59
C LEU A 16 15.68 2.53 2.38
N ASP A 17 15.19 3.77 2.33
CA ASP A 17 15.47 4.66 1.19
C ASP A 17 16.94 5.06 1.16
N ARG A 18 17.52 5.43 2.31
CA ARG A 18 18.96 5.74 2.44
C ARG A 18 19.83 4.53 2.11
N LEU A 19 19.39 3.33 2.47
CA LEU A 19 20.07 2.08 2.09
C LEU A 19 20.05 1.88 0.56
N LEU A 20 18.93 2.17 -0.11
CA LEU A 20 18.81 2.10 -1.57
C LEU A 20 19.65 3.16 -2.29
N ASP A 21 19.81 4.33 -1.70
CA ASP A 21 20.61 5.45 -2.21
C ASP A 21 22.10 5.36 -1.86
N ARG A 22 22.54 4.31 -1.16
CA ARG A 22 23.91 4.17 -0.62
C ARG A 22 24.33 5.36 0.25
N GLY A 23 23.38 5.95 0.97
CA GLY A 23 23.58 7.12 1.83
C GLY A 23 23.74 6.78 3.32
N LEU A 24 24.00 5.52 3.68
CA LEU A 24 24.23 5.09 5.06
C LEU A 24 25.74 4.92 5.34
N PRO A 25 26.20 5.20 6.57
CA PRO A 25 27.53 4.79 7.02
C PRO A 25 27.70 3.26 6.92
N GLU A 26 28.92 2.79 6.61
CA GLU A 26 29.21 1.37 6.38
C GLU A 26 28.73 0.44 7.51
N LEU A 27 28.95 0.85 8.76
CA LEU A 27 28.53 0.07 9.93
C LEU A 27 27.00 -0.04 10.04
N ASP A 28 26.28 1.02 9.73
CA ASP A 28 24.82 1.03 9.74
C ASP A 28 24.24 0.20 8.60
N GLU A 29 24.86 0.28 7.43
CA GLU A 29 24.50 -0.54 6.28
C GLU A 29 24.70 -2.03 6.57
N ALA A 30 25.86 -2.43 7.11
CA ALA A 30 26.12 -3.82 7.47
C ALA A 30 25.11 -4.33 8.50
N ARG A 31 24.79 -3.53 9.53
CA ARG A 31 23.79 -3.88 10.53
C ARG A 31 22.39 -4.04 9.94
N ASP A 32 21.98 -3.13 9.05
CA ASP A 32 20.64 -3.19 8.46
C ASP A 32 20.52 -4.31 7.42
N ARG A 33 21.60 -4.64 6.68
CA ARG A 33 21.68 -5.83 5.83
C ARG A 33 21.52 -7.12 6.64
N GLY A 34 22.23 -7.26 7.75
CA GLY A 34 22.06 -8.43 8.64
C GLY A 34 20.62 -8.58 9.16
N HIS A 35 19.93 -7.48 9.45
CA HIS A 35 18.51 -7.55 9.81
C HIS A 35 17.63 -7.98 8.63
N LEU A 36 17.90 -7.50 7.41
CA LEU A 36 17.14 -7.86 6.21
C LEU A 36 17.30 -9.33 5.84
N GLU A 37 18.45 -9.94 6.12
CA GLU A 37 18.67 -11.39 5.96
C GLU A 37 17.79 -12.21 6.93
N ALA A 38 17.60 -11.71 8.16
CA ALA A 38 16.80 -12.39 9.18
C ALA A 38 15.29 -12.08 9.13
N CYS A 39 14.88 -10.93 8.57
CA CYS A 39 13.51 -10.44 8.63
C CYS A 39 12.85 -10.38 7.24
N ALA A 40 12.06 -11.42 6.92
CA ALA A 40 11.36 -11.54 5.65
C ALA A 40 10.41 -10.37 5.32
N SER A 41 9.82 -9.73 6.33
CA SER A 41 8.92 -8.59 6.13
C SER A 41 9.68 -7.35 5.66
N CYS A 42 10.79 -7.01 6.31
CA CYS A 42 11.66 -5.89 5.93
C CYS A 42 12.33 -6.15 4.56
N ALA A 43 12.73 -7.40 4.30
CA ALA A 43 13.27 -7.78 2.99
C ALA A 43 12.25 -7.62 1.86
N ARG A 44 10.98 -7.97 2.09
CA ARG A 44 9.89 -7.77 1.13
C ARG A 44 9.68 -6.30 0.84
N GLU A 45 9.66 -5.46 1.87
CA GLU A 45 9.49 -4.02 1.71
C GLU A 45 10.64 -3.39 0.90
N LEU A 46 11.89 -3.79 1.17
CA LEU A 46 13.04 -3.35 0.38
C LEU A 46 12.91 -3.73 -1.10
N ARG A 47 12.46 -4.96 -1.40
CA ARG A 47 12.23 -5.41 -2.78
C ARG A 47 11.19 -4.55 -3.48
N VAL A 48 10.03 -4.34 -2.86
CA VAL A 48 8.96 -3.49 -3.40
C VAL A 48 9.49 -2.09 -3.71
N ARG A 49 10.20 -1.44 -2.77
CA ARG A 49 10.78 -0.10 -3.00
C ARG A 49 11.80 -0.08 -4.14
N ARG A 50 12.63 -1.13 -4.26
CA ARG A 50 13.59 -1.28 -5.36
C ARG A 50 12.88 -1.43 -6.71
N ASP A 51 11.82 -2.24 -6.76
CA ASP A 51 11.04 -2.48 -7.97
C ASP A 51 10.33 -1.21 -8.43
N TRP A 52 9.72 -0.46 -7.50
CA TRP A 52 9.15 0.86 -7.79
C TRP A 52 10.20 1.82 -8.36
N ARG A 53 11.38 1.91 -7.75
CA ARG A 53 12.46 2.76 -8.26
C ARG A 53 12.93 2.34 -9.65
N ARG A 54 12.95 1.04 -9.95
CA ARG A 54 13.26 0.56 -11.30
C ARG A 54 12.18 0.97 -12.29
N ALA A 55 10.91 0.76 -11.93
CA ALA A 55 9.78 1.15 -12.76
C ALA A 55 9.78 2.66 -13.06
N PHE A 56 10.05 3.51 -12.06
CA PHE A 56 10.12 4.96 -12.26
C PHE A 56 11.34 5.42 -13.06
N ARG A 57 12.47 4.70 -13.03
CA ARG A 57 13.61 5.01 -13.91
C ARG A 57 13.32 4.73 -15.38
N THR A 58 12.43 3.78 -15.65
CA THR A 58 12.01 3.45 -17.02
C THR A 58 10.88 4.32 -17.52
N LEU A 59 10.27 5.14 -16.67
CA LEU A 59 9.39 6.20 -17.14
C LEU A 59 10.26 7.30 -17.77
N GLU A 60 10.27 7.35 -19.09
CA GLU A 60 10.70 8.53 -19.81
C GLU A 60 9.74 9.66 -19.45
N LEU A 61 10.22 10.61 -18.65
CA LEU A 61 9.49 11.86 -18.48
C LEU A 61 9.62 12.63 -19.80
N PRO A 62 8.51 13.12 -20.36
CA PRO A 62 8.56 14.04 -21.50
C PRO A 62 9.55 15.16 -21.19
N SER A 63 10.34 15.51 -22.19
CA SER A 63 11.36 16.56 -22.10
C SER A 63 10.75 17.89 -21.66
N ASP A 64 11.56 18.77 -21.07
CA ASP A 64 11.10 20.09 -20.63
C ASP A 64 10.43 20.89 -21.77
N ASP A 65 10.86 20.68 -23.01
CA ASP A 65 10.28 21.26 -24.22
C ASP A 65 8.87 20.71 -24.51
N GLU A 66 8.62 19.43 -24.25
CA GLU A 66 7.30 18.80 -24.38
C GLU A 66 6.33 19.21 -23.25
N PHE A 67 6.85 19.65 -22.09
CA PHE A 67 6.05 20.26 -21.01
C PHE A 67 5.97 21.78 -21.08
N ALA A 68 6.70 22.42 -22.00
CA ALA A 68 6.73 23.87 -22.12
C ALA A 68 5.33 24.44 -22.36
N TRP A 69 4.48 23.81 -23.17
CA TRP A 69 3.11 24.27 -23.41
C TRP A 69 2.22 24.22 -22.15
N PHE A 70 2.44 23.23 -21.27
CA PHE A 70 1.70 23.09 -20.01
C PHE A 70 2.16 24.11 -18.96
N THR A 71 3.46 24.41 -18.96
CA THR A 71 4.09 25.36 -18.02
C THR A 71 4.11 26.80 -18.52
N GLN A 72 3.88 27.02 -19.82
CA GLN A 72 3.73 28.35 -20.41
C GLN A 72 2.51 29.06 -19.83
N GLY A 73 2.77 30.07 -19.01
CA GLY A 73 1.74 30.87 -18.34
C GLY A 73 1.43 30.44 -16.90
N LEU A 74 2.02 29.34 -16.42
CA LEU A 74 1.98 28.98 -14.99
C LEU A 74 2.60 30.10 -14.11
N PRO A 75 3.76 30.71 -14.47
CA PRO A 75 4.30 31.86 -13.75
C PRO A 75 3.32 33.05 -13.74
N SER A 76 2.67 33.33 -14.88
CA SER A 76 1.71 34.43 -15.01
C SER A 76 0.38 34.17 -14.30
N ARG A 77 0.01 32.88 -14.11
CA ARG A 77 -1.14 32.45 -13.31
C ARG A 77 -0.83 32.46 -11.82
N LEU A 78 0.39 32.07 -11.42
CA LEU A 78 0.89 32.17 -10.04
C LEU A 78 1.08 33.61 -9.61
N ALA A 79 1.61 34.47 -10.48
CA ALA A 79 1.75 35.90 -10.21
C ALA A 79 0.41 36.63 -10.07
N ARG A 80 -0.64 36.11 -10.72
CA ARG A 80 -2.03 36.58 -10.58
C ARG A 80 -2.81 35.80 -9.53
N ALA A 81 -2.26 34.71 -8.99
CA ALA A 81 -2.89 33.96 -7.93
C ALA A 81 -2.71 34.77 -6.66
N GLU A 82 -3.84 35.21 -6.11
CA GLU A 82 -3.84 35.88 -4.82
C GLU A 82 -3.28 34.89 -3.78
N PRO A 83 -2.30 35.29 -2.95
CA PRO A 83 -1.77 34.42 -1.92
C PRO A 83 -2.93 33.86 -1.08
N PRO A 84 -2.90 32.56 -0.72
CA PRO A 84 -3.99 31.96 0.02
C PRO A 84 -4.22 32.80 1.28
N ARG A 85 -5.41 33.42 1.37
CA ARG A 85 -5.81 34.13 2.59
C ARG A 85 -5.63 33.15 3.76
N PRO A 86 -4.97 33.54 4.86
CA PRO A 86 -4.84 32.65 5.99
C PRO A 86 -6.24 32.21 6.41
N MET A 87 -6.56 30.92 6.24
CA MET A 87 -7.79 30.32 6.73
C MET A 87 -7.75 30.40 8.26
N ARG A 88 -8.13 31.54 8.82
CA ARG A 88 -8.55 31.64 10.22
C ARG A 88 -9.89 30.93 10.33
N GLY A 89 -9.84 29.64 10.64
CA GLY A 89 -10.97 28.88 11.16
C GLY A 89 -11.61 27.89 10.19
N SER A 90 -10.99 26.70 10.03
CA SER A 90 -11.72 25.48 9.63
C SER A 90 -11.72 24.41 10.73
N ILE A 91 -11.65 24.82 12.00
CA ILE A 91 -11.75 23.91 13.16
C ILE A 91 -13.17 23.33 13.33
N VAL A 92 -14.19 23.86 12.64
CA VAL A 92 -15.60 23.49 12.86
C VAL A 92 -16.04 22.21 12.13
N VAL A 93 -15.26 21.71 11.15
CA VAL A 93 -15.61 20.48 10.40
C VAL A 93 -15.01 19.21 11.04
N TRP A 94 -13.87 19.35 11.71
CA TRP A 94 -13.19 18.25 12.41
C TRP A 94 -13.99 17.56 13.53
N PRO A 95 -14.78 18.26 14.38
CA PRO A 95 -15.55 17.57 15.43
C PRO A 95 -16.70 16.73 14.88
N ARG A 96 -17.24 17.06 13.69
CA ARG A 96 -18.31 16.25 13.07
C ARG A 96 -17.78 14.95 12.46
N ILE A 97 -16.61 15.00 11.84
CA ILE A 97 -15.92 13.80 11.34
C ILE A 97 -15.46 12.94 12.53
N GLY A 98 -14.91 13.56 13.58
CA GLY A 98 -14.54 12.87 14.81
C GLY A 98 -15.71 12.16 15.50
N ALA A 99 -16.87 12.82 15.59
CA ALA A 99 -18.08 12.23 16.16
C ALA A 99 -18.60 11.05 15.31
N ALA A 100 -18.58 11.16 13.99
CA ALA A 100 -18.99 10.07 13.10
C ALA A 100 -18.06 8.85 13.21
N VAL A 101 -16.73 9.08 13.30
CA VAL A 101 -15.75 8.00 13.49
C VAL A 101 -15.89 7.36 14.87
N ALA A 102 -16.12 8.15 15.93
CA ALA A 102 -16.33 7.63 17.28
C ALA A 102 -17.61 6.78 17.37
N LEU A 103 -18.69 7.20 16.71
CA LEU A 103 -19.93 6.42 16.65
C LEU A 103 -19.76 5.13 15.85
N ALA A 104 -19.05 5.17 14.72
CA ALA A 104 -18.76 3.97 13.93
C ALA A 104 -17.88 2.97 14.70
N ALA A 105 -16.84 3.47 15.38
CA ALA A 105 -15.97 2.64 16.21
C ALA A 105 -16.73 2.05 17.40
N GLY A 106 -17.59 2.84 18.05
CA GLY A 106 -18.47 2.38 19.11
C GLY A 106 -19.40 1.27 18.63
N ALA A 107 -20.09 1.47 17.50
CA ALA A 107 -21.00 0.48 16.93
C ALA A 107 -20.30 -0.85 16.59
N LEU A 108 -19.10 -0.79 16.01
CA LEU A 108 -18.29 -1.98 15.73
C LEU A 108 -17.85 -2.70 17.01
N LEU A 109 -17.48 -1.95 18.05
CA LEU A 109 -17.10 -2.53 19.35
C LEU A 109 -18.29 -3.23 20.00
N THR A 110 -19.48 -2.61 19.96
CA THR A 110 -20.71 -3.21 20.47
C THR A 110 -21.09 -4.47 19.69
N LEU A 111 -20.95 -4.44 18.35
CA LEU A 111 -21.20 -5.61 17.52
C LEU A 111 -20.24 -6.77 17.86
N ALA A 112 -18.96 -6.47 18.03
CA ALA A 112 -17.94 -7.45 18.41
C ALA A 112 -18.17 -8.01 19.82
N LEU A 113 -18.66 -7.19 20.76
CA LEU A 113 -19.06 -7.67 22.09
C LEU A 113 -20.30 -8.56 22.03
N ILE A 114 -21.28 -8.22 21.20
CA ILE A 114 -22.48 -9.05 20.99
C ILE A 114 -22.07 -10.39 20.36
N ASP A 115 -21.22 -10.38 19.34
CA ASP A 115 -20.68 -11.59 18.68
C ASP A 115 -19.90 -12.47 19.66
N ALA A 116 -19.07 -11.86 20.52
CA ALA A 116 -18.33 -12.56 21.56
C ALA A 116 -19.22 -13.13 22.68
N TRP A 117 -20.35 -12.49 22.97
CA TRP A 117 -21.36 -12.97 23.93
C TRP A 117 -22.33 -13.98 23.32
N SER A 118 -22.56 -13.96 22.01
CA SER A 118 -23.56 -14.80 21.34
C SER A 118 -23.10 -16.22 21.03
N GLY A 119 -21.97 -16.67 21.60
CA GLY A 119 -21.55 -18.07 21.71
C GLY A 119 -22.02 -19.00 20.58
N GLU A 120 -21.08 -19.31 19.67
CA GLU A 120 -21.14 -20.39 18.67
C GLU A 120 -21.98 -20.11 17.40
N ARG A 121 -21.31 -19.70 16.30
CA ARG A 121 -21.15 -20.53 15.08
C ARG A 121 -19.86 -20.17 14.34
N PRO A 122 -19.05 -21.15 13.93
CA PRO A 122 -17.87 -20.89 13.11
C PRO A 122 -18.28 -20.30 11.75
N ILE A 123 -17.55 -19.26 11.34
CA ILE A 123 -17.74 -18.52 10.08
C ILE A 123 -17.67 -19.44 8.84
N GLU A 124 -17.20 -20.68 8.99
CA GLU A 124 -17.19 -21.71 7.95
C GLU A 124 -18.58 -22.09 7.40
N GLU A 125 -19.67 -22.00 8.17
CA GLU A 125 -21.02 -22.32 7.65
C GLU A 125 -21.60 -21.24 6.72
N LEU A 126 -21.20 -19.98 6.91
CA LEU A 126 -21.64 -18.85 6.07
C LEU A 126 -21.09 -18.93 4.64
N PHE A 127 -19.94 -19.57 4.45
CA PHE A 127 -19.34 -19.78 3.13
C PHE A 127 -19.67 -21.14 2.50
N ALA A 128 -20.17 -22.10 3.29
CA ALA A 128 -20.57 -23.42 2.80
C ALA A 128 -21.91 -23.41 2.03
N SER A 129 -22.77 -22.42 2.30
CA SER A 129 -24.10 -22.29 1.68
C SER A 129 -24.15 -21.29 0.52
N ALA A 130 -23.06 -20.56 0.25
CA ALA A 130 -22.99 -19.68 -0.89
C ALA A 130 -22.93 -20.51 -2.19
N PRO A 131 -23.86 -20.33 -3.15
CA PRO A 131 -23.78 -21.00 -4.44
C PRO A 131 -22.47 -20.57 -5.09
N ARG A 132 -21.52 -21.52 -5.23
CA ARG A 132 -20.28 -21.27 -5.95
C ARG A 132 -20.66 -20.88 -7.38
N PRO A 133 -20.39 -19.65 -7.85
CA PRO A 133 -20.56 -19.36 -9.25
C PRO A 133 -19.61 -20.30 -10.01
N ARG A 134 -20.17 -21.25 -10.77
CA ARG A 134 -19.43 -21.92 -11.83
C ARG A 134 -19.12 -20.84 -12.85
N LEU A 135 -17.97 -20.19 -12.69
CA LEU A 135 -17.35 -19.47 -13.78
C LEU A 135 -16.95 -20.53 -14.80
N SER A 136 -17.85 -20.81 -15.77
CA SER A 136 -17.44 -21.51 -16.98
C SER A 136 -16.43 -20.61 -17.68
N LEU A 137 -15.22 -21.12 -17.82
CA LEU A 137 -14.14 -20.49 -18.58
C LEU A 137 -14.31 -20.74 -20.09
N GLU A 138 -15.41 -21.37 -20.52
CA GLU A 138 -15.73 -21.56 -21.94
C GLU A 138 -16.15 -20.21 -22.53
N GLY A 139 -15.19 -19.48 -23.07
CA GLY A 139 -15.42 -18.25 -23.84
C GLY A 139 -14.60 -17.03 -23.42
N LEU A 140 -13.74 -17.13 -22.40
CA LEU A 140 -12.77 -16.08 -22.09
C LEU A 140 -11.53 -16.26 -22.99
N GLU A 141 -11.64 -15.82 -24.24
CA GLU A 141 -10.48 -15.59 -25.10
C GLU A 141 -9.65 -14.47 -24.48
N LEU A 142 -8.60 -14.85 -23.76
CA LEU A 142 -7.62 -13.93 -23.18
C LEU A 142 -6.43 -13.85 -24.16
N PRO A 143 -6.35 -12.81 -25.02
CA PRO A 143 -5.37 -12.71 -26.12
C PRO A 143 -3.91 -12.55 -25.68
N TRP A 144 -3.63 -12.66 -24.38
CA TRP A 144 -2.32 -12.48 -23.75
C TRP A 144 -1.85 -13.76 -23.04
N LEU A 145 -2.64 -14.85 -23.10
CA LEU A 145 -2.34 -16.15 -22.47
C LEU A 145 -1.90 -17.25 -23.46
N ASP A 146 -1.62 -16.93 -24.72
CA ASP A 146 -1.17 -17.89 -25.76
C ASP A 146 0.17 -18.59 -25.47
N GLY A 147 0.86 -18.24 -24.38
CA GLY A 147 2.16 -18.81 -24.02
C GLY A 147 2.17 -19.85 -22.90
N LEU A 148 1.07 -20.03 -22.15
CA LEU A 148 1.05 -20.92 -20.98
C LEU A 148 0.30 -22.22 -21.28
N ARG A 149 0.94 -23.10 -22.04
CA ARG A 149 0.65 -24.54 -21.98
C ARG A 149 1.01 -25.03 -20.58
N LEU A 150 0.07 -24.97 -19.66
CA LEU A 150 0.11 -25.83 -18.47
C LEU A 150 -0.12 -27.25 -18.97
N GLY A 151 0.99 -27.98 -19.15
CA GLY A 151 0.95 -29.40 -19.43
C GLY A 151 0.18 -30.10 -18.32
N GLY A 152 -1.02 -30.58 -18.66
CA GLY A 152 -1.72 -31.60 -17.90
C GLY A 152 -0.87 -32.85 -17.89
N GLY A 153 -0.22 -33.10 -16.76
CA GLY A 153 0.31 -34.41 -16.41
C GLY A 153 -0.74 -35.09 -15.54
N GLU A 154 -1.65 -35.79 -16.19
CA GLU A 154 -2.35 -36.92 -15.58
C GLU A 154 -1.28 -37.95 -15.21
N SER A 155 -1.25 -38.36 -13.95
CA SER A 155 -0.60 -39.60 -13.56
C SER A 155 -1.54 -40.33 -12.62
N GLU A 156 -1.97 -41.49 -13.13
CA GLU A 156 -2.63 -42.63 -12.48
C GLU A 156 -2.19 -42.92 -11.04
#